data_AF-A0A959KP27-F1
#
_entry.id   AF-A0A959KP27-F1
#
_cell.length_a   1.000
_cell.length_b   1.000
_cell.length_c   1.000
_cell.angle_alpha   90.00
_cell.angle_beta   90.00
_cell.angle_gamma   90.00
#
_symmetry.space_group_name_H-M   'P 1'
#
loop_
_entity.id
_entity.type
_entity.pdbx_description
1 polymer ?
#
loop_
_entity_poly.entity_id
_entity_poly.type
_entity_poly.pdbx_seq_one_letter_code
_entity_poly.pdbx_strand_id
1 'polypeptide(L)'
;KGMIYSGQISLAGAEYPILNFASYFVNGDYQGADETAKVFVSTDGGANWTEVYDLPGGGDWAETRVPLFDYAGMNILVGFEYDDGTGWNFGFCIDDVTVEEYPVKRDAEVLYAAATCIGQGLIGQPFGVQGLILNNGTDEINSFDINYSINGTDYSETVSGVSIPLFDNYSFKLEDVGMVTNGTTNVDVWISNVNGEGADEDPLNDEGTSASIAGIEMAENRGVLVEEATGTWCGWCPRGAVWMDRMASCFGEHFVGVAVHNSDPMVLAAYDNGVTGFPGFTGFPSVIVERQTIVDPSA
;
A
#
# COMPACT_ATOMS: atom_id res chain seq x y z
N LYS A 1 12.09 -11.89 25.29
CA LYS A 1 11.96 -13.14 24.47
C LYS A 1 11.16 -14.28 25.12
N GLY A 2 10.09 -14.74 24.47
CA GLY A 2 9.33 -15.94 24.81
C GLY A 2 8.62 -16.54 23.59
N MET A 3 8.34 -17.84 23.61
CA MET A 3 7.68 -18.55 22.51
C MET A 3 6.55 -19.43 23.07
N ILE A 4 5.39 -19.39 22.42
CA ILE A 4 4.32 -20.37 22.58
C ILE A 4 4.30 -21.26 21.34
N TYR A 5 3.97 -22.54 21.48
CA TYR A 5 3.94 -23.45 20.35
C TYR A 5 2.81 -24.47 20.45
N SER A 6 2.41 -25.00 19.30
CA SER A 6 1.31 -25.94 19.15
C SER A 6 1.64 -27.33 19.71
N GLY A 7 0.62 -28.20 19.79
CA GLY A 7 0.86 -29.64 19.77
C GLY A 7 1.37 -30.11 18.39
N GLN A 8 1.69 -31.40 18.25
CA GLN A 8 2.09 -31.97 16.96
C GLN A 8 0.95 -31.87 15.93
N ILE A 9 1.25 -31.30 14.78
CA ILE A 9 0.38 -31.18 13.62
C ILE A 9 0.91 -32.14 12.55
N SER A 10 0.05 -33.05 12.06
CA SER A 10 0.40 -33.95 10.97
C SER A 10 -0.05 -33.34 9.65
N LEU A 11 0.89 -33.06 8.76
CA LEU A 11 0.66 -32.64 7.37
C LEU A 11 0.71 -33.83 6.41
N ALA A 12 0.52 -35.06 6.91
CA ALA A 12 0.44 -36.24 6.08
C ALA A 12 -0.71 -36.13 5.07
N GLY A 13 -0.38 -36.22 3.78
CA GLY A 13 -1.35 -36.07 2.69
C GLY A 13 -1.65 -34.62 2.31
N ALA A 14 -1.03 -33.64 2.97
CA ALA A 14 -1.10 -32.24 2.58
C ALA A 14 -0.26 -31.98 1.31
N GLU A 15 -0.72 -31.10 0.44
CA GLU A 15 -0.01 -30.65 -0.77
C GLU A 15 0.36 -29.17 -0.67
N TYR A 16 -0.57 -28.30 -0.24
CA TYR A 16 -0.36 -26.86 -0.08
C TYR A 16 -0.78 -26.41 1.33
N PRO A 17 -0.13 -26.91 2.40
CA PRO A 17 -0.46 -26.49 3.76
C PRO A 17 -0.12 -25.02 3.97
N ILE A 18 -1.06 -24.26 4.55
CA ILE A 18 -0.90 -22.86 4.92
C ILE A 18 -1.27 -22.68 6.39
N LEU A 19 -0.50 -21.86 7.09
CA LEU A 19 -0.85 -21.37 8.42
C LEU A 19 -1.59 -20.04 8.27
N ASN A 20 -2.82 -19.95 8.77
CA ASN A 20 -3.55 -18.69 8.92
C ASN A 20 -3.64 -18.33 10.40
N PHE A 21 -3.57 -17.04 10.69
CA PHE A 21 -3.87 -16.49 12.01
C PHE A 21 -4.12 -14.99 11.92
N ALA A 22 -5.00 -14.49 12.78
CA ALA A 22 -5.10 -13.08 13.05
C ALA A 22 -3.99 -12.66 14.02
N SER A 23 -3.38 -11.50 13.79
CA SER A 23 -2.34 -10.95 14.67
C SER A 23 -2.53 -9.47 14.95
N TYR A 24 -2.13 -9.05 16.16
CA TYR A 24 -1.91 -7.65 16.50
C TYR A 24 -0.49 -7.51 17.05
N PHE A 25 0.34 -6.77 16.32
CA PHE A 25 1.73 -6.53 16.65
C PHE A 25 2.13 -5.17 16.09
N VAL A 26 2.59 -4.26 16.94
CA VAL A 26 2.85 -2.86 16.54
C VAL A 26 4.20 -2.71 15.85
N ASN A 27 5.17 -3.56 16.20
CA ASN A 27 6.57 -3.40 15.81
C ASN A 27 7.11 -2.01 16.18
N GLY A 28 6.80 -1.57 17.40
CA GLY A 28 7.14 -0.24 17.90
C GLY A 28 8.42 -0.23 18.72
N ASP A 29 9.32 0.70 18.41
CA ASP A 29 10.53 0.94 19.20
C ASP A 29 10.25 1.82 20.43
N TYR A 30 9.96 1.23 21.60
CA TYR A 30 9.87 2.00 22.84
C TYR A 30 11.26 2.23 23.44
N GLN A 31 11.64 3.50 23.61
CA GLN A 31 12.95 3.92 24.18
C GLN A 31 14.17 3.32 23.45
N GLY A 32 14.03 3.00 22.17
CA GLY A 32 15.10 2.42 21.35
C GLY A 32 15.33 0.92 21.56
N ALA A 33 14.43 0.23 22.25
CA ALA A 33 14.36 -1.23 22.25
C ALA A 33 13.43 -1.69 21.13
N ASP A 34 13.95 -2.54 20.25
CA ASP A 34 13.24 -3.11 19.09
C ASP A 34 12.48 -4.37 19.48
N GLU A 35 11.18 -4.44 19.19
CA GLU A 35 10.39 -5.66 19.39
C GLU A 35 10.31 -6.48 18.10
N THR A 36 10.28 -7.80 18.21
CA THR A 36 10.07 -8.68 17.05
C THR A 36 9.02 -9.72 17.35
N ALA A 37 8.18 -10.02 16.35
CA ALA A 37 7.24 -11.14 16.39
C ALA A 37 7.51 -12.04 15.17
N LYS A 38 7.67 -13.34 15.42
CA LYS A 38 8.12 -14.30 14.39
C LYS A 38 7.38 -15.63 14.49
N VAL A 39 7.21 -16.29 13.35
CA VAL A 39 6.69 -17.66 13.27
C VAL A 39 7.82 -18.63 12.98
N PHE A 40 7.81 -19.75 13.70
CA PHE A 40 8.79 -20.82 13.57
C PHE A 40 8.11 -22.16 13.34
N VAL A 41 8.82 -23.06 12.66
CA VAL A 41 8.43 -24.46 12.50
C VAL A 41 9.52 -25.38 13.04
N SER A 42 9.11 -26.42 13.76
CA SER A 42 9.98 -27.52 14.18
C SER A 42 9.50 -28.84 13.57
N THR A 43 10.43 -29.62 13.03
CA THR A 43 10.19 -30.95 12.45
C THR A 43 10.73 -32.10 13.32
N ASP A 44 11.29 -31.79 14.49
CA ASP A 44 11.98 -32.74 15.37
C ASP A 44 11.46 -32.75 16.82
N GLY A 45 10.20 -32.33 17.00
CA GLY A 45 9.54 -32.31 18.30
C GLY A 45 9.99 -31.16 19.21
N GLY A 46 10.48 -30.07 18.62
CA GLY A 46 10.83 -28.84 19.32
C GLY A 46 12.30 -28.73 19.72
N ALA A 47 13.17 -29.62 19.22
CA ALA A 47 14.60 -29.56 19.50
C ALA A 47 15.30 -28.48 18.64
N ASN A 48 14.89 -28.31 17.39
CA ASN A 48 15.31 -27.23 16.51
C ASN A 48 14.10 -26.52 15.89
N TRP A 49 14.27 -25.23 15.60
CA TRP A 49 13.23 -24.35 15.07
C TRP A 49 13.78 -23.57 13.88
N THR A 50 13.02 -23.52 12.80
CA THR A 50 13.32 -22.75 11.58
C THR A 50 12.37 -21.58 11.52
N GLU A 51 12.87 -20.36 11.36
CA GLU A 51 12.05 -19.17 11.13
C GLU A 51 11.38 -19.29 9.76
N VAL A 52 10.06 -19.10 9.71
CA VAL A 52 9.27 -19.17 8.47
C VAL A 52 8.57 -17.86 8.14
N TYR A 53 8.45 -16.95 9.12
CA TYR A 53 7.84 -15.63 8.90
C TYR A 53 8.32 -14.62 9.95
N ASP A 54 8.60 -13.39 9.50
CA ASP A 54 8.92 -12.24 10.33
C ASP A 54 7.81 -11.19 10.14
N LEU A 55 7.10 -10.84 11.22
CA LEU A 55 5.93 -9.98 11.11
C LEU A 55 6.38 -8.51 10.91
N PRO A 56 5.86 -7.80 9.89
CA PRO A 56 6.27 -6.42 9.61
C PRO A 56 5.79 -5.40 10.65
N GLY A 57 4.76 -5.73 11.45
CA GLY A 57 4.07 -4.82 12.35
C GLY A 57 2.93 -4.04 11.69
N GLY A 58 2.00 -3.55 12.52
CA GLY A 58 0.82 -2.82 12.10
C GLY A 58 0.06 -2.21 13.29
N GLY A 59 -0.71 -1.15 13.03
CA GLY A 59 -1.50 -0.47 14.05
C GLY A 59 -2.82 -1.15 14.42
N ASP A 60 -3.22 -2.17 13.66
CA ASP A 60 -4.52 -2.85 13.72
C ASP A 60 -4.35 -4.37 13.62
N TRP A 61 -5.43 -5.11 13.91
CA TRP A 61 -5.45 -6.56 13.68
C TRP A 61 -5.36 -6.88 12.20
N ALA A 62 -4.50 -7.83 11.83
CA ALA A 62 -4.28 -8.27 10.46
C ALA A 62 -4.30 -9.79 10.35
N GLU A 63 -4.95 -10.30 9.30
CA GLU A 63 -4.87 -11.70 8.90
C GLU A 63 -3.50 -11.96 8.27
N THR A 64 -2.83 -13.00 8.74
CA THR A 64 -1.52 -13.42 8.26
C THR A 64 -1.61 -14.84 7.71
N ARG A 65 -1.05 -15.03 6.51
CA ARG A 65 -0.97 -16.33 5.85
C ARG A 65 0.49 -16.68 5.61
N VAL A 66 0.92 -17.84 6.10
CA VAL A 66 2.29 -18.31 5.97
C VAL A 66 2.29 -19.65 5.22
N PRO A 67 2.79 -19.70 3.98
CA PRO A 67 2.95 -20.95 3.24
C PRO A 67 3.87 -21.91 3.99
N LEU A 68 3.42 -23.15 4.19
CA LEU A 68 4.19 -24.22 4.83
C LEU A 68 4.53 -25.35 3.83
N PHE A 69 4.60 -25.03 2.54
CA PHE A 69 4.72 -26.02 1.46
C PHE A 69 5.95 -26.93 1.60
N ASP A 70 7.08 -26.38 2.08
CA ASP A 70 8.30 -27.14 2.34
C ASP A 70 8.15 -28.22 3.43
N TYR A 71 7.07 -28.15 4.21
CA TYR A 71 6.75 -29.08 5.29
C TYR A 71 5.61 -30.05 4.94
N ALA A 72 5.10 -30.03 3.70
CA ALA A 72 4.09 -30.97 3.22
C ALA A 72 4.51 -32.43 3.49
N GLY A 73 3.57 -33.23 4.01
CA GLY A 73 3.82 -34.63 4.37
C GLY A 73 4.56 -34.85 5.70
N MET A 74 4.99 -33.80 6.41
CA MET A 74 5.75 -33.91 7.66
C MET A 74 4.86 -33.85 8.91
N ASN A 75 5.44 -34.18 10.06
CA ASN A 75 4.88 -33.80 11.37
C ASN A 75 5.62 -32.55 11.84
N ILE A 76 4.87 -31.51 12.21
CA ILE A 76 5.44 -30.23 12.62
C ILE A 76 4.91 -29.77 13.98
N LEU A 77 5.64 -28.85 14.60
CA LEU A 77 5.14 -27.89 15.58
C LEU A 77 5.23 -26.50 14.97
N VAL A 78 4.24 -25.65 15.24
CA VAL A 78 4.27 -24.22 14.89
C VAL A 78 4.49 -23.43 16.18
N GLY A 79 5.47 -22.53 16.15
CA GLY A 79 5.84 -21.66 17.26
C GLY A 79 5.64 -20.19 16.90
N PHE A 80 5.07 -19.43 17.83
CA PHE A 80 4.95 -17.98 17.76
C PHE A 80 5.86 -17.39 18.82
N GLU A 81 6.84 -16.61 18.38
CA GLU A 81 7.84 -16.00 19.22
C GLU A 81 7.60 -14.48 19.31
N TYR A 82 7.76 -13.96 20.52
CA TYR A 82 7.84 -12.53 20.76
C TYR A 82 9.12 -12.20 21.51
N ASP A 83 9.85 -11.18 21.03
CA ASP A 83 10.97 -10.59 21.73
C ASP A 83 10.71 -9.09 21.94
N ASP A 84 10.88 -8.62 23.17
CA ASP A 84 10.61 -7.25 23.59
C ASP A 84 11.87 -6.36 23.53
N GLY A 85 12.94 -6.85 22.90
CA GLY A 85 14.19 -6.10 22.78
C GLY A 85 14.85 -5.78 24.12
N THR A 86 14.52 -6.53 25.19
CA THR A 86 14.88 -6.22 26.59
C THR A 86 14.28 -4.92 27.14
N GLY A 87 13.27 -4.37 26.46
CA GLY A 87 12.54 -3.16 26.83
C GLY A 87 11.17 -3.42 27.48
N TRP A 88 10.30 -2.41 27.42
CA TRP A 88 8.88 -2.48 27.82
C TRP A 88 7.99 -2.22 26.61
N ASN A 89 8.15 -3.07 25.59
CA ASN A 89 7.46 -2.95 24.31
C ASN A 89 6.01 -3.44 24.37
N PHE A 90 5.31 -3.31 23.25
CA PHE A 90 3.85 -3.27 23.17
C PHE A 90 3.23 -4.66 23.21
N GLY A 91 3.96 -5.69 22.76
CA GLY A 91 3.52 -7.07 22.81
C GLY A 91 2.99 -7.61 21.48
N PHE A 92 2.67 -8.90 21.49
CA PHE A 92 2.18 -9.64 20.34
C PHE A 92 0.96 -10.47 20.74
N CYS A 93 -0.15 -10.26 20.05
CA CYS A 93 -1.38 -11.04 20.21
C CYS A 93 -1.65 -11.86 18.95
N ILE A 94 -2.17 -13.07 19.13
CA ILE A 94 -2.62 -13.96 18.05
C ILE A 94 -4.04 -14.45 18.35
N ASP A 95 -4.82 -14.67 17.31
CA ASP A 95 -6.13 -15.30 17.39
C ASP A 95 -6.43 -16.09 16.10
N ASP A 96 -7.50 -16.89 16.10
CA ASP A 96 -8.01 -17.61 14.92
C ASP A 96 -6.97 -18.45 14.16
N VAL A 97 -6.07 -19.10 14.90
CA VAL A 97 -4.98 -19.90 14.34
C VAL A 97 -5.50 -21.19 13.68
N THR A 98 -5.26 -21.36 12.39
CA THR A 98 -5.58 -22.58 11.64
C THR A 98 -4.39 -23.03 10.77
N VAL A 99 -4.29 -24.33 10.54
CA VAL A 99 -3.44 -24.88 9.47
C VAL A 99 -4.35 -25.68 8.55
N GLU A 100 -4.43 -25.28 7.30
CA GLU A 100 -5.35 -25.84 6.32
C GLU A 100 -4.73 -25.98 4.93
N GLU A 101 -5.43 -26.69 4.04
CA GLU A 101 -5.06 -26.78 2.63
C GLU A 101 -5.45 -25.52 1.89
N TYR A 102 -4.55 -25.01 1.07
CA TYR A 102 -4.77 -23.87 0.20
C TYR A 102 -4.57 -24.29 -1.27
N PRO A 103 -5.54 -25.01 -1.87
CA PRO A 103 -5.37 -25.63 -3.18
C PRO A 103 -5.58 -24.67 -4.36
N VAL A 104 -5.80 -23.38 -4.10
CA VAL A 104 -5.99 -22.36 -5.13
C VAL A 104 -4.67 -22.15 -5.87
N LYS A 105 -4.66 -22.41 -7.17
CA LYS A 105 -3.49 -22.37 -8.03
C LYS A 105 -3.38 -21.07 -8.77
N ARG A 106 -4.44 -20.66 -9.47
CA ARG A 106 -4.45 -19.42 -10.23
C ARG A 106 -5.55 -18.54 -9.66
N ASP A 107 -5.14 -17.47 -9.01
CA ASP A 107 -6.02 -16.47 -8.44
C ASP A 107 -5.22 -15.17 -8.37
N ALA A 108 -5.58 -14.22 -9.21
CA ALA A 108 -4.99 -12.93 -9.27
C ALA A 108 -6.06 -11.90 -8.89
N GLU A 109 -5.73 -11.00 -7.97
CA GLU A 109 -6.68 -10.03 -7.45
C GLU A 109 -6.23 -8.62 -7.81
N VAL A 110 -7.15 -7.79 -8.30
CA VAL A 110 -6.93 -6.34 -8.40
C VAL A 110 -7.29 -5.68 -7.06
N LEU A 111 -6.30 -5.55 -6.18
CA LEU A 111 -6.50 -4.96 -4.85
C LEU A 111 -7.13 -3.55 -4.91
N TYR A 112 -6.63 -2.72 -5.81
CA TYR A 112 -7.22 -1.41 -6.10
C TYR A 112 -6.75 -0.86 -7.44
N ALA A 113 -7.55 0.04 -8.00
CA ALA A 113 -7.14 0.95 -9.06
C ALA A 113 -7.52 2.39 -8.69
N ALA A 114 -6.67 3.35 -9.05
CA ALA A 114 -6.89 4.77 -8.80
C ALA A 114 -6.30 5.61 -9.93
N ALA A 115 -6.87 6.80 -10.16
CA ALA A 115 -6.26 7.76 -11.06
C ALA A 115 -4.85 8.15 -10.56
N THR A 116 -3.90 8.32 -11.47
CA THR A 116 -2.53 8.72 -11.12
C THR A 116 -2.50 10.09 -10.42
N CYS A 117 -3.46 10.97 -10.74
CA CYS A 117 -3.64 12.28 -10.13
C CYS A 117 -4.87 12.33 -9.23
N ILE A 118 -4.66 12.12 -7.93
CA ILE A 118 -5.51 12.44 -6.75
C ILE A 118 -7.05 12.46 -6.93
N GLY A 119 -7.58 11.64 -7.85
CA GLY A 119 -8.97 11.70 -8.29
C GLY A 119 -9.39 12.98 -9.02
N GLN A 120 -8.45 13.87 -9.40
CA GLN A 120 -8.72 15.15 -10.04
C GLN A 120 -7.72 15.46 -11.15
N GLY A 121 -8.20 16.08 -12.23
CA GLY A 121 -7.36 16.49 -13.33
C GLY A 121 -7.93 17.67 -14.10
N LEU A 122 -7.10 18.28 -14.93
CA LEU A 122 -7.49 19.43 -15.75
C LEU A 122 -8.19 18.96 -17.00
N ILE A 123 -9.36 19.53 -17.29
CA ILE A 123 -10.12 19.18 -18.49
C ILE A 123 -9.24 19.33 -19.74
N GLY A 124 -9.20 18.28 -20.56
CA GLY A 124 -8.41 18.24 -21.79
C GLY A 124 -6.96 17.78 -21.63
N GLN A 125 -6.49 17.52 -20.41
CA GLN A 125 -5.20 16.87 -20.18
C GLN A 125 -5.34 15.34 -20.19
N PRO A 126 -4.29 14.60 -20.58
CA PRO A 126 -4.27 13.16 -20.42
C PRO A 126 -4.21 12.79 -18.94
N PHE A 127 -4.72 11.62 -18.60
CA PHE A 127 -4.57 11.04 -17.27
C PHE A 127 -4.21 9.57 -17.36
N GLY A 128 -3.61 9.06 -16.28
CA GLY A 128 -3.29 7.63 -16.13
C GLY A 128 -4.06 6.99 -15.00
N VAL A 129 -3.95 5.66 -14.92
CA VAL A 129 -4.49 4.83 -13.84
C VAL A 129 -3.37 3.95 -13.29
N GLN A 130 -3.37 3.73 -11.99
CA GLN A 130 -2.38 2.89 -11.31
C GLN A 130 -3.05 2.03 -10.25
N GLY A 131 -2.39 0.95 -9.85
CA GLY A 131 -2.92 0.05 -8.84
C GLY A 131 -1.96 -1.03 -8.43
N LEU A 132 -2.48 -2.00 -7.68
CA LEU A 132 -1.78 -3.20 -7.27
C LEU A 132 -2.56 -4.43 -7.71
N ILE A 133 -1.82 -5.42 -8.18
CA ILE A 133 -2.29 -6.78 -8.41
C ILE A 133 -1.64 -7.67 -7.35
N LEU A 134 -2.41 -8.55 -6.72
CA LEU A 134 -1.96 -9.55 -5.77
C LEU A 134 -2.04 -10.93 -6.40
N ASN A 135 -1.04 -11.77 -6.21
CA ASN A 135 -1.18 -13.19 -6.49
C ASN A 135 -1.74 -13.92 -5.26
N ASN A 136 -3.00 -14.31 -5.29
CA ASN A 136 -3.60 -15.18 -4.28
C ASN A 136 -3.48 -16.66 -4.62
N GLY A 137 -2.99 -17.01 -5.81
CA GLY A 137 -2.76 -18.38 -6.26
C GLY A 137 -1.37 -18.93 -5.91
N THR A 138 -1.29 -20.24 -5.75
CA THR A 138 -0.01 -20.94 -5.50
C THR A 138 0.90 -21.02 -6.73
N ASP A 139 0.35 -20.90 -7.95
CA ASP A 139 1.14 -20.79 -9.17
C ASP A 139 1.68 -19.36 -9.30
N GLU A 140 2.97 -19.21 -9.59
CA GLU A 140 3.59 -17.92 -9.81
C GLU A 140 3.03 -17.22 -11.07
N ILE A 141 2.65 -15.95 -10.96
CA ILE A 141 2.18 -15.17 -12.11
C ILE A 141 3.39 -14.60 -12.86
N ASN A 142 3.48 -14.97 -14.14
CA ASN A 142 4.53 -14.59 -15.07
C ASN A 142 4.03 -13.66 -16.19
N SER A 143 2.72 -13.66 -16.44
CA SER A 143 2.05 -12.76 -17.38
C SER A 143 0.57 -12.63 -17.06
N PHE A 144 -0.05 -11.53 -17.47
CA PHE A 144 -1.49 -11.30 -17.44
C PHE A 144 -1.83 -10.17 -18.40
N ASP A 145 -3.11 -10.04 -18.77
CA ASP A 145 -3.63 -8.89 -19.49
C ASP A 145 -4.32 -7.96 -18.48
N ILE A 146 -3.88 -6.70 -18.41
CA ILE A 146 -4.60 -5.67 -17.66
C ILE A 146 -5.57 -4.97 -18.61
N ASN A 147 -6.83 -4.91 -18.21
CA ASN A 147 -7.93 -4.44 -19.02
C ASN A 147 -8.59 -3.27 -18.32
N TYR A 148 -9.10 -2.34 -19.11
CA TYR A 148 -9.81 -1.20 -18.55
C TYR A 148 -10.88 -0.68 -19.51
N SER A 149 -11.96 -0.15 -18.95
CA SER A 149 -13.08 0.43 -19.70
C SER A 149 -13.24 1.90 -19.39
N ILE A 150 -13.31 2.73 -20.44
CA ILE A 150 -13.57 4.17 -20.31
C ILE A 150 -14.74 4.50 -21.21
N ASN A 151 -15.83 5.00 -20.62
CA ASN A 151 -17.07 5.34 -21.33
C ASN A 151 -17.63 4.18 -22.19
N GLY A 152 -17.49 2.94 -21.71
CA GLY A 152 -17.97 1.73 -22.37
C GLY A 152 -17.12 1.27 -23.57
N THR A 153 -15.90 1.79 -23.70
CA THR A 153 -14.89 1.28 -24.64
C THR A 153 -13.80 0.57 -23.86
N ASP A 154 -13.55 -0.68 -24.21
CA ASP A 154 -12.59 -1.54 -23.52
C ASP A 154 -11.23 -1.51 -24.21
N TYR A 155 -10.19 -1.54 -23.40
CA TYR A 155 -8.78 -1.58 -23.77
C TYR A 155 -8.08 -2.69 -23.00
N SER A 156 -6.93 -3.14 -23.51
CA SER A 156 -6.16 -4.24 -22.93
C SER A 156 -4.67 -4.05 -23.21
N GLU A 157 -3.84 -4.23 -22.19
CA GLU A 157 -2.38 -4.25 -22.27
C GLU A 157 -1.84 -5.55 -21.69
N THR A 158 -1.00 -6.25 -22.45
CA THR A 158 -0.34 -7.47 -21.97
C THR A 158 0.89 -7.12 -21.13
N VAL A 159 0.90 -7.60 -19.89
CA VAL A 159 2.06 -7.59 -19.00
C VAL A 159 2.71 -8.97 -19.04
N SER A 160 4.03 -9.03 -19.25
CA SER A 160 4.77 -10.30 -19.34
C SER A 160 6.18 -10.18 -18.80
N GLY A 161 6.77 -11.31 -18.43
CA GLY A 161 8.13 -11.35 -17.86
C GLY A 161 8.18 -10.83 -16.42
N VAL A 162 7.03 -10.80 -15.74
CA VAL A 162 6.93 -10.53 -14.31
C VAL A 162 7.19 -11.82 -13.53
N SER A 163 7.40 -11.69 -12.23
CA SER A 163 7.57 -12.80 -11.29
C SER A 163 6.84 -12.36 -10.03
N ILE A 164 5.61 -12.84 -9.87
CA ILE A 164 4.74 -12.50 -8.74
C ILE A 164 4.43 -13.81 -8.00
N PRO A 165 5.25 -14.19 -7.01
CA PRO A 165 4.99 -15.35 -6.16
C PRO A 165 3.70 -15.19 -5.36
N LEU A 166 3.24 -16.29 -4.75
CA LEU A 166 2.09 -16.30 -3.84
C LEU A 166 2.22 -15.20 -2.77
N PHE A 167 1.14 -14.42 -2.61
CA PHE A 167 0.99 -13.26 -1.72
C PHE A 167 1.91 -12.08 -1.99
N ASP A 168 2.64 -12.08 -3.12
CA ASP A 168 3.38 -10.92 -3.57
C ASP A 168 2.52 -10.01 -4.46
N ASN A 169 2.96 -8.77 -4.64
CA ASN A 169 2.23 -7.74 -5.36
C ASN A 169 2.97 -7.26 -6.60
N TYR A 170 2.22 -6.84 -7.61
CA TYR A 170 2.75 -6.10 -8.75
C TYR A 170 2.07 -4.74 -8.87
N SER A 171 2.88 -3.68 -8.90
CA SER A 171 2.38 -2.34 -9.17
C SER A 171 2.30 -2.08 -10.67
N PHE A 172 1.11 -1.79 -11.15
CA PHE A 172 0.88 -1.40 -12.53
C PHE A 172 0.65 0.12 -12.64
N LYS A 173 1.00 0.65 -13.81
CA LYS A 173 0.69 2.02 -14.20
C LYS A 173 0.36 2.05 -15.69
N LEU A 174 -0.84 2.51 -16.00
CA LEU A 174 -1.34 2.78 -17.35
C LEU A 174 -1.26 4.29 -17.58
N GLU A 175 -0.44 4.70 -18.53
CA GLU A 175 -0.26 6.12 -18.87
C GLU A 175 -1.25 6.53 -19.96
N ASP A 176 -1.67 7.80 -19.93
CA ASP A 176 -2.47 8.42 -21.00
C ASP A 176 -3.71 7.60 -21.44
N VAL A 177 -4.39 6.96 -20.49
CA VAL A 177 -5.55 6.09 -20.75
C VAL A 177 -6.73 6.83 -21.38
N GLY A 178 -6.78 8.16 -21.22
CA GLY A 178 -7.80 9.01 -21.81
C GLY A 178 -7.54 10.48 -21.49
N MET A 179 -8.49 11.32 -21.90
CA MET A 179 -8.49 12.76 -21.61
C MET A 179 -9.49 13.06 -20.51
N VAL A 180 -9.14 13.93 -19.58
CA VAL A 180 -10.06 14.40 -18.54
C VAL A 180 -11.20 15.19 -19.18
N THR A 181 -12.43 14.86 -18.82
CA THR A 181 -13.64 15.51 -19.34
C THR A 181 -14.36 16.29 -18.24
N ASN A 182 -15.32 17.13 -18.62
CA ASN A 182 -16.16 17.81 -17.63
C ASN A 182 -17.03 16.78 -16.87
N GLY A 183 -17.04 16.88 -15.55
CA GLY A 183 -17.67 15.89 -14.67
C GLY A 183 -16.69 14.81 -14.22
N THR A 184 -17.21 13.67 -13.77
CA THR A 184 -16.39 12.53 -13.32
C THR A 184 -16.34 11.47 -14.41
N THR A 185 -15.13 11.06 -14.79
CA THR A 185 -14.90 9.88 -15.63
C THR A 185 -14.52 8.72 -14.71
N ASN A 186 -15.24 7.61 -14.84
CA ASN A 186 -14.90 6.35 -14.16
C ASN A 186 -14.13 5.45 -15.12
N VAL A 187 -13.18 4.72 -14.58
CA VAL A 187 -12.38 3.70 -15.28
C VAL A 187 -12.48 2.41 -14.49
N ASP A 188 -13.19 1.44 -15.05
CA ASP A 188 -13.27 0.09 -14.49
C ASP A 188 -12.01 -0.66 -14.93
N VAL A 189 -11.34 -1.35 -14.01
CA VAL A 189 -10.07 -2.03 -14.25
C VAL A 189 -10.19 -3.47 -13.77
N TRP A 190 -9.83 -4.40 -14.64
CA TRP A 190 -9.82 -5.82 -14.33
C TRP A 190 -8.66 -6.53 -15.00
N ILE A 191 -8.29 -7.69 -14.49
CA ILE A 191 -7.27 -8.54 -15.08
C ILE A 191 -7.90 -9.72 -15.82
N SER A 192 -7.13 -10.33 -16.72
CA SER A 192 -7.50 -11.59 -17.35
C SER A 192 -6.26 -12.29 -17.91
N ASN A 193 -6.44 -13.49 -18.46
CA ASN A 193 -5.42 -14.22 -19.20
C ASN A 193 -4.14 -14.47 -18.37
N VAL A 194 -4.32 -14.74 -17.07
CA VAL A 194 -3.23 -15.04 -16.15
C VAL A 194 -2.46 -16.25 -16.68
N ASN A 195 -1.15 -16.08 -16.84
CA ASN A 195 -0.22 -17.07 -17.42
C ASN A 195 -0.63 -17.61 -18.80
N GLY A 196 -1.46 -16.90 -19.57
CA GLY A 196 -1.94 -17.38 -20.87
C GLY A 196 -3.01 -18.48 -20.79
N GLU A 197 -3.58 -18.72 -19.60
CA GLU A 197 -4.49 -19.84 -19.34
C GLU A 197 -5.98 -19.44 -19.25
N GLY A 198 -6.31 -18.18 -19.52
CA GLY A 198 -7.68 -17.67 -19.50
C GLY A 198 -8.12 -17.15 -18.13
N ALA A 199 -9.37 -17.44 -17.75
CA ALA A 199 -9.93 -17.07 -16.44
C ALA A 199 -9.31 -17.92 -15.33
N ASP A 200 -9.14 -17.31 -14.17
CA ASP A 200 -8.57 -17.96 -13.00
C ASP A 200 -9.67 -18.61 -12.13
N GLU A 201 -9.33 -19.01 -10.90
CA GLU A 201 -10.22 -19.77 -10.01
C GLU A 201 -11.18 -18.90 -9.18
N ASP A 202 -10.95 -17.57 -9.06
CA ASP A 202 -11.85 -16.65 -8.36
C ASP A 202 -12.12 -15.36 -9.18
N PRO A 203 -12.98 -15.42 -10.19
CA PRO A 203 -13.24 -14.26 -11.06
C PRO A 203 -13.97 -13.09 -10.38
N LEU A 204 -14.31 -13.18 -9.09
CA LEU A 204 -14.97 -12.10 -8.35
C LEU A 204 -13.98 -11.03 -7.85
N ASN A 205 -12.69 -11.35 -7.79
CA ASN A 205 -11.63 -10.44 -7.34
C ASN A 205 -10.74 -9.93 -8.52
N ASP A 206 -11.02 -10.41 -9.73
CA ASP A 206 -10.40 -9.95 -10.98
C ASP A 206 -10.65 -8.47 -11.26
N GLU A 207 -11.76 -7.90 -10.77
CA GLU A 207 -12.15 -6.50 -10.97
C GLU A 207 -11.89 -5.69 -9.69
N GLY A 208 -11.09 -4.64 -9.84
CA GLY A 208 -10.75 -3.74 -8.74
C GLY A 208 -11.80 -2.67 -8.50
N THR A 209 -11.58 -1.83 -7.48
CA THR A 209 -12.36 -0.60 -7.34
C THR A 209 -12.17 0.28 -8.58
N SER A 210 -13.28 0.81 -9.14
CA SER A 210 -13.21 1.74 -10.26
C SER A 210 -12.37 2.97 -9.90
N ALA A 211 -11.35 3.25 -10.71
CA ALA A 211 -10.66 4.51 -10.65
C ALA A 211 -11.61 5.63 -11.09
N SER A 212 -11.54 6.80 -10.47
CA SER A 212 -12.33 7.96 -10.88
C SER A 212 -11.45 9.20 -10.99
N ILE A 213 -11.75 10.04 -11.96
CA ILE A 213 -11.12 11.35 -12.13
C ILE A 213 -12.17 12.40 -12.41
N ALA A 214 -12.19 13.44 -11.57
CA ALA A 214 -13.05 14.60 -11.73
C ALA A 214 -12.32 15.69 -12.52
N GLY A 215 -12.99 16.18 -13.57
CA GLY A 215 -12.50 17.31 -14.36
C GLY A 215 -12.67 18.63 -13.64
N ILE A 216 -11.58 19.38 -13.57
CA ILE A 216 -11.54 20.74 -13.06
C ILE A 216 -11.34 21.68 -14.26
N GLU A 217 -12.24 22.65 -14.36
CA GLU A 217 -12.05 23.79 -15.25
C GLU A 217 -11.13 24.80 -14.57
N MET A 218 -10.13 25.29 -15.29
CA MET A 218 -9.26 26.34 -14.78
C MET A 218 -9.37 27.61 -15.60
N ALA A 219 -9.21 28.73 -14.90
CA ALA A 219 -9.07 30.01 -15.54
C ALA A 219 -7.78 30.03 -16.38
N GLU A 220 -7.91 30.45 -17.63
CA GLU A 220 -6.79 30.57 -18.56
C GLU A 220 -5.65 31.40 -17.95
N ASN A 221 -4.42 30.88 -18.01
CA ASN A 221 -3.20 31.52 -17.48
C ASN A 221 -3.18 31.79 -15.97
N ARG A 222 -3.94 31.02 -15.17
CA ARG A 222 -3.88 31.10 -13.70
C ARG A 222 -3.27 29.83 -13.11
N GLY A 223 -2.39 30.02 -12.13
CA GLY A 223 -1.96 28.97 -11.22
C GLY A 223 -2.50 29.20 -9.82
N VAL A 224 -2.67 28.11 -9.07
CA VAL A 224 -3.10 28.12 -7.67
C VAL A 224 -1.86 28.22 -6.78
N LEU A 225 -1.75 29.32 -6.02
CA LEU A 225 -0.69 29.50 -5.04
C LEU A 225 -0.96 28.62 -3.81
N VAL A 226 0.02 27.78 -3.49
CA VAL A 226 0.00 26.89 -2.33
C VAL A 226 1.28 27.10 -1.53
N GLU A 227 1.15 27.66 -0.34
CA GLU A 227 2.27 28.00 0.55
C GLU A 227 2.32 26.97 1.69
N GLU A 228 3.33 26.10 1.70
CA GLU A 228 3.50 25.03 2.69
C GLU A 228 4.47 25.47 3.80
N ALA A 229 3.98 25.56 5.02
CA ALA A 229 4.79 25.83 6.20
C ALA A 229 5.62 24.59 6.55
N THR A 230 6.95 24.71 6.52
CA THR A 230 7.86 23.56 6.71
C THR A 230 9.15 23.93 7.44
N GLY A 231 10.01 22.93 7.68
CA GLY A 231 11.35 23.13 8.24
C GLY A 231 12.17 21.85 8.25
N THR A 232 13.49 21.95 8.08
CA THR A 232 14.37 20.75 8.03
C THR A 232 14.39 19.95 9.33
N TRP A 233 13.97 20.55 10.45
CA TRP A 233 13.86 19.92 11.77
C TRP A 233 12.50 19.24 11.99
N CYS A 234 11.54 19.43 11.10
CA CYS A 234 10.16 18.96 11.26
C CYS A 234 10.02 17.52 10.74
N GLY A 235 10.00 16.54 11.66
CA GLY A 235 9.87 15.12 11.31
C GLY A 235 8.55 14.74 10.62
N TRP A 236 7.50 15.55 10.76
CA TRP A 236 6.19 15.32 10.14
C TRP A 236 6.02 16.01 8.78
N CYS A 237 6.87 17.00 8.47
CA CYS A 237 6.79 17.78 7.24
C CYS A 237 7.15 17.03 5.94
N PRO A 238 7.84 15.85 5.93
CA PRO A 238 7.99 15.07 4.70
C PRO A 238 6.66 14.75 4.00
N ARG A 239 5.55 14.64 4.73
CA ARG A 239 4.22 14.46 4.12
C ARG A 239 3.82 15.63 3.22
N GLY A 240 4.07 16.87 3.67
CA GLY A 240 3.74 18.08 2.92
C GLY A 240 4.57 18.15 1.65
N ALA A 241 5.87 17.89 1.75
CA ALA A 241 6.76 17.83 0.59
C ALA A 241 6.30 16.82 -0.47
N VAL A 242 5.88 15.61 -0.07
CA VAL A 242 5.35 14.58 -1.00
C VAL A 242 4.09 15.06 -1.71
N TRP A 243 3.15 15.69 -1.00
CA TRP A 243 1.92 16.21 -1.61
C TRP A 243 2.20 17.40 -2.54
N MET A 244 3.10 18.31 -2.15
CA MET A 244 3.50 19.44 -2.99
C MET A 244 4.14 18.96 -4.30
N ASP A 245 5.00 17.94 -4.26
CA ASP A 245 5.61 17.33 -5.45
C ASP A 245 4.56 16.65 -6.34
N ARG A 246 3.61 15.92 -5.72
CA ARG A 246 2.51 15.28 -6.45
C ARG A 246 1.60 16.29 -7.14
N MET A 247 1.24 17.37 -6.47
CA MET A 247 0.42 18.44 -7.05
C MET A 247 1.15 19.17 -8.18
N ALA A 248 2.45 19.43 -8.02
CA ALA A 248 3.26 20.00 -9.09
C ALA A 248 3.32 19.06 -10.32
N SER A 249 3.47 17.76 -10.11
CA SER A 249 3.44 16.77 -11.20
C SER A 249 2.08 16.69 -11.90
N CYS A 250 0.97 16.80 -11.17
CA CYS A 250 -0.37 16.63 -11.72
C CYS A 250 -0.92 17.87 -12.41
N PHE A 251 -0.54 19.06 -11.95
CA PHE A 251 -1.12 20.33 -12.41
C PHE A 251 -0.12 21.25 -13.10
N GLY A 252 1.18 20.91 -13.10
CA GLY A 252 2.23 21.62 -13.83
C GLY A 252 2.26 23.11 -13.49
N GLU A 253 2.26 23.97 -14.52
CA GLU A 253 2.28 25.44 -14.38
C GLU A 253 1.06 26.02 -13.65
N HIS A 254 0.01 25.23 -13.48
CA HIS A 254 -1.20 25.65 -12.78
C HIS A 254 -1.17 25.39 -11.27
N PHE A 255 -0.09 24.80 -10.77
CA PHE A 255 0.19 24.70 -9.35
C PHE A 255 1.47 25.49 -9.03
N VAL A 256 1.32 26.48 -8.15
CA VAL A 256 2.43 27.34 -7.71
C VAL A 256 2.74 26.99 -6.26
N GLY A 257 3.54 25.96 -6.07
CA GLY A 257 3.98 25.51 -4.75
C GLY A 257 5.14 26.34 -4.20
N VAL A 258 5.03 26.77 -2.94
CA VAL A 258 6.09 27.50 -2.22
C VAL A 258 6.32 26.85 -0.86
N ALA A 259 7.49 26.27 -0.65
CA ALA A 259 7.92 25.80 0.68
C ALA A 259 8.41 27.01 1.51
N VAL A 260 7.78 27.23 2.66
CA VAL A 260 8.06 28.33 3.57
C VAL A 260 8.71 27.78 4.83
N HIS A 261 10.02 27.91 4.87
CA HIS A 261 10.86 27.36 5.93
C HIS A 261 10.84 28.23 7.19
N ASN A 262 10.83 27.57 8.36
CA ASN A 262 10.99 28.20 9.67
C ASN A 262 12.23 27.66 10.40
N SER A 263 12.98 28.56 11.06
CA SER A 263 14.09 28.22 11.97
C SER A 263 15.16 27.28 11.39
N ASP A 264 15.41 27.36 10.08
CA ASP A 264 16.46 26.61 9.38
C ASP A 264 17.18 27.50 8.34
N PRO A 265 18.28 27.03 7.70
CA PRO A 265 19.05 27.85 6.77
C PRO A 265 18.31 28.35 5.52
N MET A 266 17.12 27.82 5.21
CA MET A 266 16.29 28.22 4.06
C MET A 266 15.21 29.26 4.45
N VAL A 267 15.16 29.67 5.72
CA VAL A 267 14.18 30.65 6.22
C VAL A 267 14.28 32.00 5.49
N LEU A 268 13.15 32.45 4.96
CA LEU A 268 12.94 33.86 4.59
C LEU A 268 11.98 34.48 5.60
N ALA A 269 12.52 35.22 6.57
CA ALA A 269 11.78 35.69 7.74
C ALA A 269 10.48 36.46 7.41
N ALA A 270 10.45 37.23 6.31
CA ALA A 270 9.24 37.94 5.91
C ALA A 270 8.11 36.99 5.48
N TYR A 271 8.45 35.89 4.80
CA TYR A 271 7.51 34.88 4.32
C TYR A 271 7.04 33.97 5.47
N ASP A 272 7.99 33.54 6.31
CA ASP A 272 7.73 32.77 7.52
C ASP A 272 6.76 33.51 8.47
N ASN A 273 7.01 34.79 8.75
CA ASN A 273 6.10 35.62 9.55
C ASN A 273 4.69 35.75 8.92
N GLY A 274 4.60 35.74 7.59
CA GLY A 274 3.32 35.81 6.88
C GLY A 274 2.51 34.53 7.03
N VAL A 275 3.15 33.37 6.88
CA VAL A 275 2.52 32.05 6.99
C VAL A 275 2.18 31.72 8.45
N THR A 276 3.12 31.90 9.38
CA THR A 276 2.89 31.61 10.81
C THR A 276 1.93 32.59 11.48
N GLY A 277 1.77 33.79 10.92
CA GLY A 277 0.77 34.78 11.34
C GLY A 277 -0.61 34.59 10.70
N PHE A 278 -0.80 33.60 9.81
CA PHE A 278 -2.08 33.40 9.13
C PHE A 278 -3.17 32.93 10.11
N PRO A 279 -4.40 33.47 10.02
CA PRO A 279 -5.48 33.03 10.90
C PRO A 279 -5.74 31.53 10.81
N GLY A 280 -5.66 30.84 11.95
CA GLY A 280 -5.84 29.39 12.02
C GLY A 280 -4.55 28.58 11.92
N PHE A 281 -3.38 29.22 11.81
CA PHE A 281 -2.10 28.52 11.91
C PHE A 281 -1.90 27.94 13.32
N THR A 282 -1.70 26.63 13.39
CA THR A 282 -1.53 25.89 14.66
C THR A 282 -0.19 25.16 14.76
N GLY A 283 0.54 24.98 13.65
CA GLY A 283 1.84 24.33 13.65
C GLY A 283 2.30 23.86 12.27
N PHE A 284 3.42 23.15 12.26
CA PHE A 284 4.06 22.59 11.08
C PHE A 284 3.82 21.07 11.01
N PRO A 285 3.51 20.50 9.83
CA PRO A 285 3.26 21.19 8.57
C PRO A 285 1.84 21.79 8.52
N SER A 286 1.66 22.81 7.69
CA SER A 286 0.35 23.39 7.33
C SER A 286 0.42 23.97 5.93
N VAL A 287 -0.67 23.93 5.18
CA VAL A 287 -0.73 24.47 3.81
C VAL A 287 -1.73 25.61 3.75
N ILE A 288 -1.34 26.73 3.14
CA ILE A 288 -2.24 27.86 2.85
C ILE A 288 -2.49 27.91 1.34
N VAL A 289 -3.77 27.82 0.96
CA VAL A 289 -4.20 27.89 -0.44
C VAL A 289 -4.73 29.29 -0.75
N GLU A 290 -4.19 29.93 -1.78
CA GLU A 290 -4.55 31.27 -2.28
C GLU A 290 -4.58 32.37 -1.20
N ARG A 291 -3.87 32.17 -0.07
CA ARG A 291 -3.94 33.04 1.12
C ARG A 291 -5.37 33.23 1.66
N GLN A 292 -6.22 32.22 1.48
CA GLN A 292 -7.63 32.26 1.89
C GLN A 292 -7.98 31.19 2.91
N THR A 293 -7.36 30.01 2.81
CA THR A 293 -7.70 28.87 3.66
C THR A 293 -6.43 28.13 4.04
N ILE A 294 -6.40 27.67 5.29
CA ILE A 294 -5.34 26.81 5.83
C ILE A 294 -5.89 25.39 5.99
N VAL A 295 -5.13 24.41 5.53
CA VAL A 295 -5.49 22.99 5.53
C VAL A 295 -4.31 22.14 6.00
N ASP A 296 -4.61 20.93 6.47
CA ASP A 296 -3.59 19.91 6.66
C ASP A 296 -3.05 19.48 5.28
N PRO A 297 -1.74 19.32 5.09
CA PRO A 297 -1.18 18.93 3.79
C PRO A 297 -1.67 17.58 3.25
N SER A 298 -2.28 16.74 4.10
CA SER A 298 -2.85 15.44 3.73
C SER A 298 -4.38 15.43 3.57
N ALA A 299 -5.03 16.61 3.70
CA ALA A 299 -6.48 16.75 3.59
C ALA A 299 -6.96 17.01 2.16
#